data_AF-S4GVS9-F1
#
_entry.id   AF-S4GVS9-F1
#
_cell.length_a   1.000
_cell.length_b   1.000
_cell.length_c   1.000
_cell.angle_alpha   90.00
_cell.angle_beta   90.00
_cell.angle_gamma   90.00
#
_symmetry.space_group_name_H-M   'P 1'
#
loop_
_entity.id
_entity.type
_entity.pdbx_description
1 polymer ?
#
loop_
_entity_poly.entity_id
_entity_poly.type
_entity_poly.pdbx_seq_one_letter_code
_entity_poly.pdbx_strand_id
1 'polypeptide(L)'
;MNMEEKQQVKLLRDEGLSYTQIANRMDVSVNTIKSYCKRNSLGVIQSMKTQTELCESCSKPIKQNTGRKVKRFCSDACRNTWWNKHTQLVKRQANYECACLNCKNSFISYGNKTRKYCCHACYIEHRFGGEHHANK
;
A
#
# COMPACT_ATOMS: atom_id res chain seq x y z
N MET A 1 4.22 -27.30 31.62
CA MET A 1 3.23 -26.22 31.77
C MET A 1 2.26 -26.59 32.88
N ASN A 2 2.34 -25.87 33.99
CA ASN A 2 1.41 -25.95 35.12
C ASN A 2 0.07 -25.27 34.75
N MET A 3 -0.91 -25.26 35.66
CA MET A 3 -2.25 -24.71 35.38
C MET A 3 -2.23 -23.19 35.18
N GLU A 4 -1.43 -22.47 35.98
CA GLU A 4 -1.30 -21.01 35.95
C GLU A 4 -0.66 -20.54 34.64
N GLU A 5 0.43 -21.18 34.21
CA GLU A 5 1.10 -20.91 32.94
C GLU A 5 0.14 -21.13 31.75
N LYS A 6 -0.69 -22.18 31.79
CA LYS A 6 -1.68 -22.43 30.73
C LYS A 6 -2.72 -21.32 30.64
N GLN A 7 -3.18 -20.82 31.79
CA GLN A 7 -4.15 -19.72 31.85
C GLN A 7 -3.50 -18.41 31.37
N GLN A 8 -2.26 -18.15 31.75
CA GLN A 8 -1.50 -16.99 31.32
C GLN A 8 -1.22 -16.99 29.82
N VAL A 9 -0.84 -18.14 29.24
CA VAL A 9 -0.69 -18.27 27.78
C VAL A 9 -2.01 -17.98 27.07
N LYS A 10 -3.14 -18.45 27.60
CA LYS A 10 -4.46 -18.19 27.01
C LYS A 10 -4.78 -16.70 27.01
N LEU A 11 -4.62 -16.01 28.14
CA LEU A 11 -4.84 -14.57 28.26
C LEU A 11 -3.95 -13.78 27.29
N LEU A 12 -2.65 -14.08 27.24
CA LEU A 12 -1.72 -13.39 26.34
C LEU A 12 -2.03 -13.68 24.85
N ARG A 13 -2.58 -14.84 24.52
CA ARG A 13 -3.05 -15.17 23.16
C ARG A 13 -4.32 -14.39 22.79
N ASP A 14 -5.24 -14.24 23.72
CA ASP A 14 -6.48 -13.46 23.55
C ASP A 14 -6.16 -11.96 23.40
N GLU A 15 -5.12 -11.46 24.07
CA GLU A 15 -4.55 -10.11 23.86
C GLU A 15 -3.85 -9.95 22.50
N GLY A 16 -3.65 -11.04 21.75
CA GLY A 16 -3.09 -11.03 20.40
C GLY A 16 -1.57 -11.15 20.31
N LEU A 17 -0.87 -11.52 21.40
CA LEU A 17 0.58 -11.70 21.36
C LEU A 17 0.98 -12.93 20.54
N SER A 18 2.11 -12.82 19.85
CA SER A 18 2.73 -13.92 19.09
C SER A 18 3.39 -14.95 20.01
N TYR A 19 3.58 -16.18 19.51
CA TYR A 19 4.22 -17.24 20.31
C TYR A 19 5.60 -16.87 20.85
N THR A 20 6.38 -16.12 20.06
CA THR A 20 7.72 -15.67 20.46
C THR A 20 7.66 -14.64 21.57
N GLN A 21 6.70 -13.71 21.53
CA GLN A 21 6.51 -12.71 22.59
C GLN A 21 6.07 -13.37 23.91
N ILE A 22 5.18 -14.36 23.84
CA ILE A 22 4.72 -15.08 25.03
C ILE A 22 5.85 -15.92 25.63
N ALA A 23 6.61 -16.62 24.78
CA ALA A 23 7.79 -17.37 25.19
C ALA A 23 8.79 -16.51 25.96
N ASN A 24 9.14 -15.33 25.41
CA ASN A 24 10.06 -14.40 26.05
C ASN A 24 9.50 -13.84 27.36
N ARG A 25 8.20 -13.56 27.43
CA ARG A 25 7.57 -12.97 28.63
C ARG A 25 7.46 -13.95 29.79
N MET A 26 7.28 -15.24 29.48
CA MET A 26 7.10 -16.30 30.47
C MET A 26 8.38 -17.10 30.73
N ASP A 27 9.48 -16.76 30.03
CA ASP A 27 10.74 -17.52 30.05
C ASP A 27 10.56 -19.01 29.73
N VAL A 28 9.70 -19.31 28.75
CA VAL A 28 9.41 -20.69 28.32
C VAL A 28 9.79 -20.85 26.85
N SER A 29 10.24 -22.05 26.46
CA SER A 29 10.57 -22.31 25.07
C SER A 29 9.38 -22.03 24.12
N VAL A 30 9.67 -21.42 22.97
CA VAL A 30 8.68 -21.17 21.90
C VAL A 30 8.00 -22.47 21.46
N ASN A 31 8.72 -23.60 21.50
CA ASN A 31 8.19 -24.91 21.13
C ASN A 31 7.14 -25.41 22.13
N THR A 32 7.30 -25.11 23.41
CA THR A 32 6.30 -25.40 24.45
C THR A 32 5.01 -24.61 24.19
N ILE A 33 5.15 -23.31 23.89
CA ILE A 33 4.02 -22.43 23.54
C ILE A 33 3.30 -22.93 22.28
N LYS A 34 4.05 -23.23 21.21
CA LYS A 34 3.48 -23.78 19.95
C LYS A 34 2.73 -25.08 20.20
N SER A 35 3.32 -26.00 20.95
CA SER A 35 2.73 -27.32 21.24
C SER A 35 1.48 -27.21 22.11
N TYR A 36 1.44 -26.26 23.04
CA TYR A 36 0.25 -25.98 23.85
C TYR A 36 -0.85 -25.33 23.01
N CYS A 37 -0.54 -24.24 22.31
CA CYS A 37 -1.51 -23.51 21.48
C CYS A 37 -2.10 -24.39 20.37
N LYS A 38 -1.30 -25.28 19.76
CA LYS A 38 -1.77 -26.23 18.75
C LYS A 38 -2.78 -27.24 19.32
N ARG A 39 -2.51 -27.80 20.50
CA ARG A 39 -3.39 -28.78 21.15
C ARG A 39 -4.68 -28.18 21.72
N ASN A 40 -4.69 -26.88 22.00
CA ASN A 40 -5.83 -26.18 22.59
C ASN A 40 -6.53 -25.24 21.61
N SER A 41 -6.25 -25.38 20.30
CA SER A 41 -6.85 -24.56 19.24
C SER A 41 -6.68 -23.03 19.42
N LEU A 42 -5.67 -22.60 20.17
CA LEU A 42 -5.30 -21.19 20.38
C LEU A 42 -4.48 -20.62 19.21
N GLY A 43 -4.51 -21.30 18.06
CA GLY A 43 -3.65 -21.01 16.90
C GLY A 43 -4.13 -19.83 16.06
N VAL A 44 -5.41 -19.49 16.15
CA VAL A 44 -5.99 -18.39 15.39
C VAL A 44 -5.93 -17.15 16.27
N ILE A 45 -4.96 -16.27 16.02
CA ILE A 45 -5.08 -14.88 16.46
C ILE A 45 -6.23 -14.32 15.63
N GLN A 46 -7.47 -14.48 16.12
CA GLN A 46 -8.52 -13.58 15.69
C GLN A 46 -8.10 -12.24 16.28
N SER A 47 -7.37 -11.46 15.48
CA SER A 47 -7.16 -10.04 15.71
C SER A 47 -8.55 -9.41 15.71
N MET A 48 -9.27 -9.53 16.83
CA MET A 48 -10.44 -8.72 17.15
C MET A 48 -9.97 -7.31 17.51
N LYS A 49 -9.20 -6.70 16.61
CA LYS A 49 -9.27 -5.25 16.47
C LYS A 49 -10.52 -4.97 15.65
N THR A 50 -11.66 -5.01 16.32
CA THR A 50 -12.85 -4.24 15.93
C THR A 50 -12.57 -2.75 16.14
N GLN A 51 -11.48 -2.25 15.57
CA GLN A 51 -11.41 -0.86 15.21
C GLN A 51 -12.14 -0.81 13.88
N THR A 52 -13.42 -0.45 13.94
CA THR A 52 -14.18 -0.09 12.76
C THR A 52 -13.49 1.13 12.16
N GLU A 53 -12.53 0.89 11.27
CA GLU A 53 -11.83 1.98 10.62
C GLU A 53 -12.83 2.76 9.79
N LEU A 54 -12.83 4.08 9.97
CA LEU A 54 -13.71 4.99 9.27
C LEU A 54 -13.03 5.47 7.98
N CYS A 55 -13.82 5.61 6.93
CA CYS A 55 -13.35 6.15 5.65
C CYS A 55 -12.85 7.59 5.83
N GLU A 56 -11.60 7.86 5.46
CA GLU A 56 -11.02 9.20 5.55
C GLU A 56 -11.75 10.25 4.69
N SER A 57 -12.56 9.83 3.71
CA SER A 57 -13.33 10.74 2.85
C SER A 57 -14.75 11.03 3.33
N CYS A 58 -15.42 10.09 3.97
CA CYS A 58 -16.86 10.20 4.26
C CYS A 58 -17.25 9.71 5.66
N SER A 59 -16.26 9.31 6.46
CA SER A 59 -16.41 8.83 7.84
C SER A 59 -17.31 7.61 8.03
N LYS A 60 -17.69 6.91 6.95
CA LYS A 60 -18.46 5.66 7.03
C LYS A 60 -17.56 4.48 7.44
N PRO A 61 -18.09 3.49 8.18
CA PRO A 61 -17.39 2.23 8.48
C PRO A 61 -16.83 1.55 7.23
N ILE A 62 -15.59 1.11 7.31
CA ILE A 62 -14.93 0.33 6.25
C ILE A 62 -15.08 -1.16 6.53
N LYS A 63 -15.65 -1.89 5.57
CA LYS A 63 -15.63 -3.36 5.60
C LYS A 63 -14.22 -3.86 5.25
N GLN A 64 -13.49 -4.26 6.28
CA GLN A 64 -12.16 -4.84 6.13
C GLN A 64 -12.26 -6.32 5.73
N ASN A 65 -11.46 -6.73 4.74
CA ASN A 65 -11.40 -8.12 4.31
C ASN A 65 -10.28 -8.83 5.08
N THR A 66 -10.57 -9.98 5.67
CA THR A 66 -9.59 -10.81 6.38
C THR A 66 -8.43 -11.19 5.44
N GLY A 67 -7.19 -11.12 5.95
CA GLY A 67 -5.98 -11.46 5.18
C GLY A 67 -5.54 -10.45 4.13
N ARG A 68 -6.22 -9.29 3.98
CA ARG A 68 -5.79 -8.20 3.08
C ARG A 68 -5.26 -7.00 3.85
N LYS A 69 -4.47 -6.17 3.15
CA LYS A 69 -4.02 -4.87 3.66
C LYS A 69 -5.20 -4.03 4.12
N VAL A 70 -4.97 -3.24 5.17
CA VAL A 70 -5.94 -2.30 5.73
C VAL A 70 -6.39 -1.31 4.67
N LYS A 71 -7.71 -1.16 4.54
CA LYS A 71 -8.34 -0.23 3.61
C LYS A 71 -8.48 1.14 4.28
N ARG A 72 -8.04 2.19 3.60
CA ARG A 72 -8.23 3.59 4.03
C ARG A 72 -9.57 4.19 3.59
N PHE A 73 -10.21 3.60 2.57
CA PHE A 73 -11.44 4.12 1.96
C PHE A 73 -12.48 3.03 1.81
N CYS A 74 -13.75 3.40 1.94
CA CYS A 74 -14.88 2.47 1.75
C CYS A 74 -15.18 2.16 0.27
N SER A 75 -14.72 2.99 -0.67
CA SER A 75 -14.90 2.80 -2.12
C SER A 75 -13.83 3.54 -2.94
N ASP A 76 -13.69 3.15 -4.22
CA ASP A 76 -12.82 3.87 -5.17
C ASP A 76 -13.27 5.32 -5.39
N ALA A 77 -14.58 5.58 -5.36
CA ALA A 77 -15.13 6.93 -5.43
C ALA A 77 -14.65 7.78 -4.24
N CYS A 78 -14.68 7.25 -3.01
CA CYS A 78 -14.15 7.95 -1.84
C CYS A 78 -12.64 8.15 -1.92
N ARG A 79 -11.89 7.16 -2.42
CA ARG A 79 -10.45 7.29 -2.65
C ARG A 79 -10.15 8.45 -3.60
N ASN A 80 -10.82 8.50 -4.75
CA ASN A 80 -10.57 9.51 -5.77
C ASN A 80 -10.97 10.92 -5.27
N THR A 81 -12.14 11.04 -4.62
CA THR A 81 -12.58 12.31 -4.01
C THR A 81 -11.58 12.83 -3.01
N TRP A 82 -11.04 11.96 -2.15
CA TRP A 82 -10.05 12.35 -1.17
C TRP A 82 -8.74 12.81 -1.82
N TRP A 83 -8.19 12.04 -2.77
CA TRP A 83 -6.94 12.42 -3.46
C TRP A 83 -7.09 13.69 -4.31
N ASN A 84 -8.26 13.92 -4.92
CA ASN A 84 -8.53 15.15 -5.68
C ASN A 84 -8.60 16.38 -4.76
N LYS A 85 -9.06 16.22 -3.51
CA LYS A 85 -9.02 17.30 -2.50
C LYS A 85 -7.64 17.47 -1.87
N HIS A 86 -6.85 16.39 -1.83
CA HIS A 86 -5.52 16.36 -1.19
C HIS A 86 -4.38 16.29 -2.20
N THR A 87 -4.47 17.04 -3.30
CA THR A 87 -3.45 17.03 -4.36
C THR A 87 -2.07 17.50 -3.88
N GLN A 88 -2.01 18.32 -2.83
CA GLN A 88 -0.79 18.74 -2.14
C GLN A 88 -0.02 17.58 -1.49
N LEU A 89 -0.70 16.48 -1.14
CA LEU A 89 -0.07 15.29 -0.57
C LEU A 89 0.47 14.34 -1.66
N VAL A 90 0.15 14.59 -2.93
CA VAL A 90 0.60 13.76 -4.04
C VAL A 90 2.05 14.07 -4.36
N LYS A 91 2.94 13.12 -4.07
CA LYS A 91 4.35 13.19 -4.47
C LYS A 91 4.48 13.03 -5.98
N ARG A 92 4.53 14.14 -6.72
CA ARG A 92 4.73 14.16 -8.18
C ARG A 92 6.21 13.92 -8.52
N GLN A 93 6.68 12.67 -8.37
CA GLN A 93 8.07 12.28 -8.64
C GLN A 93 8.34 11.90 -10.10
N ALA A 94 7.30 11.82 -10.93
CA ALA A 94 7.41 11.39 -12.32
C ALA A 94 7.53 12.55 -13.32
N ASN A 95 7.73 13.79 -12.87
CA ASN A 95 7.92 14.94 -13.74
C ASN A 95 9.42 15.12 -14.02
N TYR A 96 9.83 14.91 -15.26
CA TYR A 96 11.22 15.08 -15.69
C TYR A 96 11.32 16.28 -16.61
N GLU A 97 12.19 17.23 -16.29
CA GLU A 97 12.55 18.28 -17.22
C GLU A 97 13.43 17.70 -18.33
N CYS A 98 13.03 17.93 -19.58
CA CYS A 98 13.65 17.41 -20.79
C CYS A 98 13.84 18.55 -21.79
N ALA A 99 14.87 18.47 -22.62
CA ALA A 99 15.07 19.40 -23.74
C ALA A 99 14.62 18.75 -25.05
N CYS A 100 13.83 19.46 -25.86
CA CYS A 100 13.40 18.95 -27.16
C CYS A 100 14.58 18.91 -28.15
N LEU A 101 14.81 17.78 -28.82
CA LEU A 101 15.87 17.68 -29.82
C LEU A 101 15.64 18.56 -31.06
N ASN A 102 14.38 18.91 -31.35
CA ASN A 102 14.01 19.79 -32.47
C ASN A 102 14.10 21.27 -32.10
N CYS A 103 13.11 21.79 -31.36
CA CYS A 103 12.98 23.21 -31.05
C CYS A 103 13.84 23.70 -29.88
N LYS A 104 14.60 22.81 -29.23
CA LYS A 104 15.48 23.10 -28.08
C LYS A 104 14.81 23.63 -26.81
N ASN A 105 13.49 23.84 -26.82
CA ASN A 105 12.73 24.26 -25.65
C ASN A 105 12.71 23.18 -24.56
N SER A 106 12.83 23.61 -23.31
CA SER A 106 12.58 22.77 -22.13
C SER A 106 11.10 22.44 -22.00
N PHE A 107 10.79 21.21 -21.61
CA PHE A 107 9.43 20.75 -21.34
C PHE A 107 9.42 19.69 -20.24
N ILE A 108 8.26 19.51 -19.59
CA ILE A 108 8.08 18.48 -18.57
C ILE A 108 7.52 17.20 -19.19
N SER A 109 8.23 16.10 -19.01
CA SER A 109 7.80 14.77 -19.40
C SER A 109 7.31 13.98 -18.19
N TYR A 110 6.05 13.55 -18.22
CA TYR A 110 5.48 12.69 -17.18
C TYR A 110 5.86 11.22 -17.43
N GLY A 111 6.46 10.56 -16.43
CA GLY A 111 6.80 9.13 -16.43
C GLY A 111 7.95 8.72 -17.36
N ASN A 112 8.34 9.56 -18.32
CA ASN A 112 9.40 9.26 -19.28
C ASN A 112 10.56 10.25 -19.20
N LYS A 113 11.61 9.88 -18.46
CA LYS A 113 12.84 10.68 -18.32
C LYS A 113 13.62 10.86 -19.63
N THR A 114 13.39 9.99 -20.61
CA THR A 114 14.16 9.92 -21.87
C THR A 114 13.40 10.49 -23.06
N ARG A 115 12.33 11.25 -22.82
CA ARG A 115 11.50 11.80 -23.90
C ARG A 115 12.30 12.83 -24.71
N LYS A 116 12.42 12.57 -26.02
CA LYS A 116 13.26 13.34 -26.95
C LYS A 116 12.57 14.58 -27.54
N TYR A 117 11.24 14.57 -27.62
CA TYR A 117 10.47 15.62 -28.31
C TYR A 117 9.32 16.11 -27.44
N CYS A 118 9.11 17.43 -27.40
CA CYS A 118 8.02 18.04 -26.64
C CYS A 118 6.65 17.63 -27.22
N CYS A 119 6.52 17.59 -28.54
CA CYS A 119 5.30 17.24 -29.27
C CYS A 119 5.57 16.34 -30.48
N HIS A 120 4.50 15.81 -31.07
CA HIS A 120 4.58 14.96 -32.27
C HIS A 120 5.12 15.73 -33.48
N ALA A 121 4.73 17.00 -33.67
CA ALA A 121 5.24 17.83 -34.75
C ALA A 121 6.78 17.94 -34.73
N CYS A 122 7.37 18.19 -33.54
CA CYS A 122 8.83 18.21 -33.36
C CYS A 122 9.50 16.86 -33.66
N TYR A 123 8.81 15.74 -33.42
CA TYR A 123 9.31 14.43 -33.81
C TYR A 123 9.35 14.28 -35.33
N ILE A 124 8.28 14.67 -36.02
CA ILE A 124 8.18 14.58 -37.49
C ILE A 124 9.20 15.49 -38.16
N GLU A 125 9.27 16.76 -37.74
CA GLU A 125 10.17 17.76 -38.31
C GLU A 125 11.64 17.34 -38.18
N HIS A 126 12.05 16.91 -36.99
CA HIS A 126 13.45 16.51 -36.74
C HIS A 126 13.84 15.19 -37.43
N ARG A 127 12.91 14.27 -37.67
CA ARG A 127 13.22 12.95 -38.25
C ARG A 127 12.99 12.86 -39.75
N PHE A 128 12.06 13.64 -40.29
CA PHE A 128 11.59 13.55 -41.66
C PHE A 128 11.54 14.92 -42.37
N GLY A 129 12.14 15.97 -41.80
CA GLY A 129 12.21 17.29 -42.43
C GLY A 129 10.86 18.00 -42.57
N GLY A 130 9.83 17.58 -41.82
CA GLY A 130 8.48 18.16 -41.88
C GLY A 130 7.58 17.53 -42.94
N GLU A 131 8.05 16.50 -43.66
CA GLU A 131 7.21 15.75 -44.58
C GLU A 131 6.23 14.88 -43.79
N HIS A 132 4.99 15.37 -43.68
CA HIS A 132 3.87 14.53 -43.29
C HIS A 132 3.55 13.60 -44.46
N HIS A 133 4.01 12.35 -44.40
CA HIS A 133 3.39 11.28 -45.17
C HIS A 133 1.99 11.02 -44.59
N ALA A 134 1.04 11.90 -44.93
CA ALA A 134 -0.37 11.58 -44.86
C ALA A 134 -0.58 10.44 -45.88
N ASN A 135 -0.64 9.21 -45.38
CA ASN A 135 -1.06 8.09 -46.22
C ASN A 135 -2.48 8.37 -46.73
N LYS A 136 -2.65 8.10 -48.04
CA LYS A 136 -3.91 8.06 -48.80
C LYS A 136 -5.03 7.33 -48.08
#